data_AF-A0A6G1E457-F1
#
_entry.id   AF-A0A6G1E457-F1
#
_cell.length_a   1.000
_cell.length_b   1.000
_cell.length_c   1.000
_cell.angle_alpha   90.00
_cell.angle_beta   90.00
_cell.angle_gamma   90.00
#
_symmetry.space_group_name_H-M   'P 1'
#
loop_
_entity.id
_entity.type
_entity.pdbx_description
1 polymer ?
#
loop_
_entity_poly.entity_id
_entity_poly.type
_entity_poly.pdbx_seq_one_letter_code
_entity_poly.pdbx_strand_id
1 'polypeptide(L)'
;MATAAAAATPSSLLLHRPSPAAPKVATAVRLPARAARISCTAVATPVPSSPAAAATDRGVYNFVAGPATLPLAVLQKAQAELVDYRGSSMSIIEISHRGKEFDAAIEKAKADLRALLAVLDTHEIDPQ
;
A
#
# COMPACT_ATOMS: atom_id res chain seq x y z
N MET A 1 28.59 -45.07 -34.11
CA MET A 1 27.20 -45.47 -34.38
C MET A 1 26.32 -44.66 -33.45
N ALA A 2 25.59 -43.67 -34.01
CA ALA A 2 24.12 -43.68 -34.08
C ALA A 2 23.50 -43.35 -32.70
N THR A 3 22.62 -42.39 -32.47
CA THR A 3 21.71 -41.56 -33.28
C THR A 3 21.07 -40.61 -32.24
N ALA A 4 21.03 -39.29 -32.47
CA ALA A 4 19.81 -38.53 -32.75
C ALA A 4 18.55 -38.89 -31.91
N ALA A 5 18.00 -37.89 -31.21
CA ALA A 5 16.59 -37.52 -31.32
C ALA A 5 16.27 -36.25 -30.50
N ALA A 6 16.06 -35.14 -31.22
CA ALA A 6 15.19 -34.05 -30.83
C ALA A 6 13.72 -34.47 -31.00
N ALA A 7 12.81 -33.89 -30.21
CA ALA A 7 11.36 -33.70 -30.43
C ALA A 7 10.64 -33.82 -29.08
N ALA A 8 9.55 -33.14 -28.77
CA ALA A 8 8.79 -32.06 -29.37
C ALA A 8 7.73 -31.70 -28.30
N THR A 9 7.37 -30.43 -28.19
CA THR A 9 6.09 -30.03 -27.58
C THR A 9 4.93 -30.57 -28.42
N PRO A 10 3.81 -30.92 -27.78
CA PRO A 10 2.54 -30.31 -28.16
C PRO A 10 1.75 -29.92 -26.88
N SER A 11 1.36 -28.65 -26.73
CA SER A 11 0.13 -28.08 -27.30
C SER A 11 -1.14 -28.83 -26.93
N SER A 12 -2.10 -28.06 -26.38
CA SER A 12 -3.54 -28.36 -26.32
C SER A 12 -4.03 -29.17 -25.12
N LEU A 13 -3.99 -28.57 -23.93
CA LEU A 13 -5.07 -28.78 -22.95
C LEU A 13 -5.90 -27.51 -22.87
N LEU A 14 -6.92 -27.56 -23.71
CA LEU A 14 -7.99 -26.62 -23.94
C LEU A 14 -8.56 -26.05 -22.63
N LEU A 15 -8.57 -24.71 -22.61
CA LEU A 15 -9.50 -23.88 -21.86
C LEU A 15 -10.93 -24.39 -22.03
N HIS A 16 -11.39 -25.26 -21.13
CA HIS A 16 -12.80 -25.58 -21.01
C HIS A 16 -13.46 -24.47 -20.18
N ARG A 17 -13.91 -23.41 -20.86
CA ARG A 17 -14.76 -22.39 -20.26
C ARG A 17 -16.20 -22.92 -20.18
N PRO A 18 -16.79 -23.09 -18.99
CA PRO A 18 -18.22 -23.37 -18.90
C PRO A 18 -19.02 -22.18 -19.44
N SER A 19 -19.93 -22.48 -20.37
CA SER A 19 -20.90 -21.53 -20.94
C SER A 19 -21.93 -21.12 -19.88
N PRO A 20 -22.20 -19.83 -19.65
CA PRO A 20 -23.27 -19.43 -18.74
C PRO A 20 -24.63 -19.62 -19.43
N ALA A 21 -25.38 -20.61 -18.96
CA ALA A 21 -26.78 -20.77 -19.30
C ALA A 21 -27.58 -19.55 -18.83
N ALA A 22 -28.29 -18.91 -19.78
CA ALA A 22 -29.15 -17.77 -19.51
C ALA A 22 -30.39 -18.16 -18.68
N PRO A 23 -30.78 -17.40 -17.65
CA PRO A 23 -32.05 -17.62 -16.99
C PRO A 23 -33.20 -17.14 -17.87
N LYS A 24 -34.03 -18.07 -18.35
CA LYS A 24 -35.34 -17.78 -18.94
C LYS A 24 -36.40 -17.77 -17.83
N VAL A 25 -36.82 -16.60 -17.36
CA VAL A 25 -38.23 -16.25 -17.08
C VAL A 25 -38.31 -14.73 -16.92
N ALA A 26 -39.01 -14.06 -17.84
CA ALA A 26 -39.49 -12.70 -17.63
C ALA A 26 -40.98 -12.66 -17.96
N THR A 27 -41.82 -12.74 -16.93
CA THR A 27 -43.25 -12.43 -17.05
C THR A 27 -43.38 -10.91 -17.06
N ALA A 28 -43.75 -10.35 -18.21
CA ALA A 28 -43.95 -8.92 -18.36
C ALA A 28 -45.26 -8.48 -17.69
N VAL A 29 -45.16 -7.77 -16.57
CA VAL A 29 -46.28 -7.04 -15.97
C VAL A 29 -46.38 -5.68 -16.66
N ARG A 30 -47.46 -5.46 -17.40
CA ARG A 30 -47.74 -4.20 -18.10
C ARG A 30 -48.27 -3.16 -17.11
N LEU A 31 -47.42 -2.25 -16.67
CA LEU A 31 -47.80 -1.08 -15.86
C LEU A 31 -48.35 0.04 -16.78
N PRO A 32 -49.39 0.79 -16.36
CA PRO A 32 -49.93 1.89 -17.15
C PRO A 32 -48.91 3.03 -17.25
N ALA A 33 -48.68 3.50 -18.47
CA ALA A 33 -47.79 4.62 -18.78
C ALA A 33 -48.36 5.93 -18.22
N ARG A 34 -47.99 6.28 -16.99
CA ARG A 34 -48.10 7.65 -16.50
C ARG A 34 -46.70 8.20 -16.36
N ALA A 35 -46.33 9.07 -17.29
CA ALA A 35 -45.03 9.74 -17.32
C ALA A 35 -44.91 10.73 -16.15
N ALA A 36 -44.64 10.21 -14.95
CA ALA A 36 -44.14 11.02 -13.86
C ALA A 36 -42.65 11.26 -14.14
N ARG A 37 -42.33 12.44 -14.68
CA ARG A 37 -40.94 12.91 -14.73
C ARG A 37 -40.50 13.16 -13.30
N ILE A 38 -39.86 12.17 -12.70
CA ILE A 38 -39.09 12.35 -11.48
C ILE A 38 -37.86 13.16 -11.90
N SER A 39 -37.93 14.48 -11.72
CA SER A 39 -36.77 15.34 -11.89
C SER A 39 -35.89 15.16 -10.67
N CYS A 40 -34.91 14.26 -10.77
CA CYS A 40 -33.81 14.19 -9.83
C CYS A 40 -32.98 15.47 -9.99
N THR A 41 -33.32 16.51 -9.24
CA THR A 41 -32.36 17.58 -8.95
C THR A 41 -31.29 16.99 -8.05
N ALA A 42 -30.25 16.44 -8.66
CA ALA A 42 -29.00 16.20 -7.98
C ALA A 42 -28.47 17.59 -7.59
N VAL A 43 -28.76 18.03 -6.37
CA VAL A 43 -27.97 19.09 -5.78
C VAL A 43 -26.57 18.49 -5.71
N ALA A 44 -25.69 18.96 -6.59
CA ALA A 44 -24.28 18.74 -6.44
C ALA A 44 -23.91 19.50 -5.17
N THR A 45 -24.07 18.85 -4.01
CA THR A 45 -23.20 19.20 -2.90
C THR A 45 -21.80 19.09 -3.48
N PRO A 46 -20.96 20.14 -3.42
CA PRO A 46 -19.54 19.94 -3.56
C PRO A 46 -19.19 19.01 -2.40
N VAL A 47 -19.17 17.70 -2.68
CA VAL A 47 -18.42 16.75 -1.88
C VAL A 47 -17.06 17.42 -1.80
N PRO A 48 -16.56 17.82 -0.62
CA PRO A 48 -15.18 18.25 -0.54
C PRO A 48 -14.43 17.06 -1.12
N SER A 49 -13.83 17.26 -2.30
CA SER A 49 -12.85 16.37 -2.87
C SER A 49 -11.75 16.34 -1.83
N SER A 50 -11.91 15.45 -0.86
CA SER A 50 -11.21 15.51 0.40
C SER A 50 -9.73 15.50 0.06
N PRO A 51 -9.00 16.61 0.25
CA PRO A 51 -7.58 16.56 0.15
C PRO A 51 -7.13 16.07 1.51
N ALA A 52 -7.34 14.78 1.78
CA ALA A 52 -6.40 14.07 2.62
C ALA A 52 -5.11 14.01 1.79
N ALA A 53 -4.43 15.15 1.73
CA ALA A 53 -3.21 15.39 0.99
C ALA A 53 -2.11 14.54 1.65
N ALA A 54 -2.12 13.24 1.36
CA ALA A 54 -0.94 12.41 1.46
C ALA A 54 0.02 12.92 0.37
N ALA A 55 0.71 14.02 0.73
CA ALA A 55 1.56 14.81 -0.15
C ALA A 55 2.55 13.90 -0.85
N THR A 56 2.27 13.60 -2.11
CA THR A 56 3.16 12.83 -2.95
C THR A 56 4.08 13.83 -3.62
N ASP A 57 5.10 14.30 -2.89
CA ASP A 57 6.12 15.25 -3.37
C ASP A 57 7.07 14.65 -4.44
N ARG A 58 6.63 13.57 -5.12
CA ARG A 58 7.35 12.85 -6.16
C ARG A 58 6.52 12.58 -7.42
N GLY A 59 5.27 13.03 -7.48
CA GLY A 59 4.40 12.92 -8.66
C GLY A 59 3.97 11.50 -9.06
N VAL A 60 4.47 10.46 -8.40
CA VAL A 60 4.14 9.05 -8.65
C VAL A 60 3.43 8.46 -7.43
N TYR A 61 2.23 7.94 -7.65
CA TYR A 61 1.48 7.24 -6.61
C TYR A 61 1.89 5.78 -6.52
N ASN A 62 2.47 5.39 -5.39
CA ASN A 62 2.82 4.01 -5.10
C ASN A 62 1.74 3.39 -4.18
N PHE A 63 0.91 2.52 -4.76
CA PHE A 63 -0.19 1.79 -4.11
C PHE A 63 0.15 0.34 -3.75
N VAL A 64 1.43 -0.03 -3.67
CA VAL A 64 1.85 -1.38 -3.27
C VAL A 64 1.44 -1.66 -1.82
N ALA A 65 1.02 -2.90 -1.54
CA ALA A 65 0.48 -3.31 -0.24
C ALA A 65 1.54 -3.45 0.88
N GLY A 66 2.81 -3.66 0.52
CA GLY A 66 3.90 -3.86 1.47
C GLY A 66 5.12 -4.53 0.81
N PRO A 67 6.36 -4.02 0.99
CA PRO A 67 6.74 -2.72 1.58
C PRO A 67 6.00 -1.54 0.92
N ALA A 68 5.71 -0.50 1.71
CA ALA A 68 4.81 0.59 1.32
C ALA A 68 5.52 1.96 1.22
N THR A 69 4.78 2.97 0.78
CA THR A 69 5.28 4.34 0.60
C THR A 69 5.64 5.00 1.94
N LEU A 70 6.87 5.52 2.03
CA LEU A 70 7.33 6.35 3.16
C LEU A 70 7.17 7.86 2.88
N PRO A 71 6.95 8.70 3.90
CA PRO A 71 6.92 10.16 3.75
C PRO A 71 8.24 10.70 3.18
N LEU A 72 8.17 11.66 2.25
CA LEU A 72 9.38 12.15 1.58
C LEU A 72 10.36 12.82 2.56
N ALA A 73 9.85 13.60 3.52
CA ALA A 73 10.68 14.26 4.52
C ALA A 73 11.57 13.28 5.31
N VAL A 74 11.07 12.07 5.58
CA VAL A 74 11.85 11.02 6.27
C VAL A 74 12.98 10.51 5.38
N LEU A 75 12.71 10.32 4.08
CA LEU A 75 13.73 9.85 3.14
C LEU A 75 14.80 10.91 2.86
N GLN A 76 14.41 12.19 2.73
CA GLN A 76 15.35 13.29 2.58
C GLN A 76 16.26 13.42 3.81
N LYS A 77 15.69 13.27 5.01
CA LYS A 77 16.47 13.27 6.24
C LYS A 77 17.43 12.08 6.31
N ALA A 78 16.95 10.87 6.02
CA ALA A 78 17.78 9.67 6.00
C ALA A 78 18.91 9.79 4.97
N GLN A 79 18.64 10.39 3.80
CA GLN A 79 19.66 10.66 2.78
C GLN A 79 20.72 11.64 3.29
N ALA A 80 20.32 12.74 3.94
CA ALA A 80 21.23 13.75 4.45
C ALA A 80 22.16 13.23 5.56
N GLU A 81 21.64 12.35 6.43
CA GLU A 81 22.37 11.76 7.56
C GLU A 81 23.01 10.40 7.22
N LEU A 82 22.95 9.95 5.96
CA LEU A 82 23.40 8.60 5.60
C LEU A 82 24.91 8.43 5.75
N VAL A 83 25.70 9.45 5.39
CA VAL A 83 27.17 9.39 5.44
C VAL A 83 27.71 9.76 6.81
N ASP A 84 27.10 10.76 7.45
CA ASP A 84 27.45 11.19 8.80
C ASP A 84 26.17 11.30 9.64
N TYR A 85 26.00 10.32 10.52
CA TYR A 85 24.86 10.31 11.41
C TYR A 85 25.11 11.28 12.56
N ARG A 86 24.42 12.43 12.54
CA ARG A 86 24.42 13.44 13.61
C ARG A 86 25.82 13.94 14.05
N GLY A 87 26.80 13.95 13.17
CA GLY A 87 28.17 14.39 13.48
C GLY A 87 29.02 13.33 14.19
N SER A 88 28.64 12.05 14.09
CA SER A 88 29.40 10.92 14.63
C SER A 88 30.58 10.49 13.75
N SER A 89 30.75 11.12 12.58
CA SER A 89 31.77 10.77 11.56
C SER A 89 31.63 9.34 11.00
N MET A 90 30.48 8.69 11.23
CA MET A 90 30.16 7.35 10.76
C MET A 90 28.70 7.29 10.31
N SER A 91 28.39 6.36 9.41
CA SER A 91 27.00 6.08 9.05
C SER A 91 26.28 5.32 10.15
N ILE A 92 24.97 5.52 10.29
CA ILE A 92 24.13 4.73 11.21
C ILE A 92 24.20 3.22 10.94
N ILE A 93 24.47 2.82 9.69
CA ILE A 93 24.61 1.41 9.31
C ILE A 93 25.96 0.80 9.70
N GLU A 94 26.93 1.64 10.08
CA GLU A 94 28.28 1.25 10.49
C GLU A 94 28.47 1.33 12.01
N ILE A 95 27.65 2.15 12.68
CA ILE A 95 27.65 2.28 14.14
C ILE A 95 27.23 0.95 14.79
N SER A 96 27.97 0.54 15.82
CA SER A 96 27.62 -0.62 16.63
C SER A 96 26.24 -0.47 17.27
N HIS A 97 25.45 -1.54 17.29
CA HIS A 97 24.17 -1.61 17.99
C HIS A 97 24.27 -1.41 19.52
N ARG A 98 25.49 -1.41 20.08
CA ARG A 98 25.77 -1.12 21.51
C ARG A 98 26.36 0.28 21.70
N GLY A 99 26.49 1.04 20.62
CA GLY A 99 27.03 2.38 20.64
C GLY A 99 26.00 3.35 21.19
N LYS A 100 26.47 4.37 21.93
CA LYS A 100 25.62 5.39 22.55
C LYS A 100 24.70 6.09 21.54
N GLU A 101 25.17 6.32 20.31
CA GLU A 101 24.39 6.95 19.25
C GLU A 101 23.22 6.09 18.78
N PHE A 102 23.42 4.77 18.72
CA PHE A 102 22.38 3.82 18.35
C PHE A 102 21.38 3.62 19.51
N ASP A 103 21.89 3.47 20.74
CA ASP A 103 21.04 3.39 21.94
C ASP A 103 20.13 4.61 22.05
N ALA A 104 20.68 5.82 21.85
CA ALA A 104 19.90 7.05 21.85
C ALA A 104 18.83 7.09 20.73
N ALA A 105 19.12 6.52 19.56
CA ALA A 105 18.16 6.45 18.47
C ALA A 105 17.00 5.50 18.79
N ILE A 106 17.29 4.31 19.33
CA ILE A 106 16.28 3.33 19.74
C ILE A 106 15.42 3.86 20.88
N GLU A 107 16.02 4.41 21.93
CA GLU A 107 15.26 4.89 23.08
C GLU A 107 14.35 6.06 22.70
N LYS A 108 14.80 6.93 21.80
CA LYS A 108 13.94 7.95 21.21
C LYS A 108 12.78 7.33 20.43
N ALA A 109 13.03 6.33 19.59
CA ALA A 109 11.98 5.67 18.81
C ALA A 109 10.94 4.99 19.72
N LYS A 110 11.37 4.33 20.79
CA LYS A 110 10.48 3.76 21.81
C LYS A 110 9.64 4.84 22.50
N ALA A 111 10.27 5.94 22.92
CA ALA A 111 9.57 7.04 23.58
C ALA A 111 8.51 7.68 22.66
N ASP A 112 8.87 7.94 21.39
CA ASP A 112 7.95 8.46 20.38
C ASP A 112 6.78 7.50 20.15
N LEU A 113 7.05 6.19 20.07
CA LEU A 113 6.01 5.16 19.90
C LEU A 113 5.07 5.09 21.12
N ARG A 114 5.61 5.10 22.34
CA ARG A 114 4.80 5.15 23.58
C ARG A 114 3.90 6.37 23.60
N ALA A 115 4.43 7.53 23.24
CA ALA A 115 3.68 8.78 23.22
C ALA A 115 2.56 8.77 22.17
N LEU A 116 2.84 8.29 20.95
CA LEU A 116 1.85 8.26 19.85
C LEU A 116 0.73 7.26 20.09
N LEU A 117 1.04 6.10 20.67
CA LEU A 117 0.07 5.03 20.91
C LEU A 117 -0.52 5.05 22.34
N ALA A 118 -0.09 5.99 23.18
CA ALA A 118 -0.46 6.08 24.60
C ALA A 118 -0.28 4.73 25.35
N VAL A 119 0.86 4.08 25.12
CA VAL A 119 1.18 2.79 25.76
C VAL A 119 1.41 2.99 27.26
N LEU A 120 0.74 2.18 28.08
CA LEU A 120 0.91 2.20 29.54
C LEU A 120 2.27 1.60 29.96
N ASP A 121 2.83 2.06 31.08
CA ASP A 121 4.09 1.58 31.66
C ASP A 121 4.09 0.10 32.03
N THR A 122 2.93 -0.55 32.02
CA THR A 122 2.78 -2.00 32.22
C THR A 122 3.22 -2.83 31.01
N HIS A 123 3.52 -2.20 29.86
CA HIS A 123 3.91 -2.89 28.63
C HIS A 123 5.32 -2.49 28.20
N GLU A 124 6.09 -3.48 27.77
CA GLU A 124 7.43 -3.31 27.25
C GLU A 124 7.42 -3.19 25.72
N ILE A 125 8.27 -2.31 25.19
CA ILE A 125 8.51 -2.18 23.75
C ILE A 125 9.92 -2.70 23.50
N ASP A 126 9.99 -3.89 22.95
CA ASP A 126 11.24 -4.60 22.66
C ASP A 126 11.71 -4.29 21.23
N PRO A 127 12.93 -3.72 21.04
CA PRO A 127 13.52 -3.53 19.74
C PRO A 127 14.19 -4.85 19.31
N GLN A 128 13.60 -5.53 18.33
CA GLN A 128 14.14 -6.77 17.73
C GLN A 128 15.43 -6.51 16.94
#